data_AF-A0A2D2Q2W8-F1
#
_entry.id   AF-A0A2D2Q2W8-F1
#
_cell.length_a   1.000
_cell.length_b   1.000
_cell.length_c   1.000
_cell.angle_alpha   90.00
_cell.angle_beta   90.00
_cell.angle_gamma   90.00
#
_symmetry.space_group_name_H-M   'P 1'
#
loop_
_entity.id
_entity.type
_entity.pdbx_description
1 polymer ?
#
loop_
_entity_poly.entity_id
_entity_poly.type
_entity_poly.pdbx_seq_one_letter_code
_entity_poly.pdbx_strand_id
1 'polypeptide(L)' 'MQLLATGFTVGAGNFVPFYGVLILGLIAAVSIGLVAWYNSKRPPGWENADRPRFIPKLDLDSDTPPAAAPEDETDS' A
#
# COMPACT_ATOMS: atom_id res chain seq x y z
N MET A 1 32.22 -23.07 26.63
CA MET A 1 31.29 -22.26 25.82
C MET A 1 30.01 -23.06 25.64
N GLN A 2 29.04 -22.88 26.52
CA GLN A 2 27.72 -23.51 26.38
C GLN A 2 26.83 -22.46 25.73
N LEU A 3 26.61 -22.64 24.42
CA LEU A 3 25.73 -21.82 23.62
C LEU A 3 24.33 -21.92 24.23
N LEU A 4 23.80 -20.79 24.70
CA LEU A 4 22.49 -20.65 25.30
C LEU A 4 21.43 -20.94 24.21
N ALA A 5 21.05 -22.21 24.07
CA ALA A 5 19.87 -22.60 23.33
C ALA A 5 18.64 -22.13 24.13
N THR A 6 18.15 -20.94 23.82
CA THR A 6 16.81 -20.48 24.20
C THR A 6 15.78 -21.40 23.56
N GLY A 7 15.52 -22.52 24.23
CA GLY A 7 14.46 -23.46 23.87
C GLY A 7 13.12 -22.88 24.27
N PHE A 8 12.32 -22.42 23.30
CA PHE A 8 10.89 -22.25 23.50
C PHE A 8 10.27 -23.65 23.66
N THR A 9 10.09 -24.10 24.91
CA THR A 9 9.49 -25.41 25.18
C THR A 9 7.98 -25.35 24.90
N VAL A 10 7.49 -26.03 23.88
CA VAL A 10 6.04 -26.18 23.65
C VAL A 10 5.59 -27.43 24.40
N GLY A 11 5.11 -27.25 25.63
CA GLY A 11 4.55 -28.29 26.48
C GLY A 11 3.22 -27.84 27.08
N ALA A 12 2.38 -28.80 27.51
CA ALA A 12 1.07 -28.52 28.12
C ALA A 12 1.23 -27.58 29.33
N GLY A 13 0.86 -26.31 29.14
CA GLY A 13 1.05 -25.23 30.12
C GLY A 13 1.87 -24.03 29.61
N ASN A 14 2.50 -24.11 28.43
CA ASN A 14 3.21 -22.96 27.87
C ASN A 14 2.30 -22.04 27.04
N PHE A 15 1.81 -20.97 27.65
CA PHE A 15 1.01 -19.93 27.00
C PHE A 15 1.86 -18.84 26.31
N VAL A 16 3.19 -18.89 26.44
CA VAL A 16 4.09 -17.91 25.79
C VAL A 16 3.88 -17.81 24.27
N PRO A 17 3.78 -18.90 23.48
CA PRO A 17 3.51 -18.77 22.05
C PRO A 17 2.15 -18.15 21.76
N PHE A 18 1.12 -18.45 22.57
CA PHE A 18 -0.21 -17.87 22.42
C PHE A 18 -0.18 -16.34 22.61
N TYR A 19 0.39 -15.87 23.72
CA TYR A 19 0.54 -14.43 23.96
C TYR A 19 1.51 -13.77 22.96
N GLY A 20 2.54 -14.48 22.52
CA GLY A 20 3.48 -14.00 21.51
C GLY A 20 2.80 -13.67 20.19
N VAL A 21 1.99 -14.59 19.66
CA VAL A 21 1.21 -14.36 18.43
C VAL A 21 0.16 -13.26 18.62
N LEU A 22 -0.51 -13.22 19.77
CA LEU A 22 -1.49 -12.16 20.07
C LEU A 22 -0.86 -10.77 20.07
N ILE A 23 0.28 -10.60 20.75
CA ILE A 23 0.99 -9.32 20.80
C ILE A 23 1.50 -8.94 19.42
N LEU A 24 2.10 -9.89 18.69
CA LEU A 24 2.62 -9.64 17.35
C LEU A 24 1.50 -9.26 16.37
N GLY A 25 0.36 -9.97 16.42
CA GLY A 25 -0.82 -9.67 15.62
C GLY A 25 -1.44 -8.31 15.96
N LEU A 26 -1.49 -7.96 17.25
CA LEU A 26 -1.97 -6.64 17.69
C LEU A 26 -1.08 -5.51 17.17
N ILE A 27 0.24 -5.65 17.29
CA ILE A 27 1.20 -4.65 16.76
C ILE A 27 1.02 -4.49 15.26
N ALA A 28 0.91 -5.59 14.52
CA ALA A 28 0.67 -5.56 13.07
C ALA A 28 -0.64 -4.84 12.74
N ALA A 29 -1.74 -5.17 13.42
CA ALA A 29 -3.04 -4.56 13.19
C ALA A 29 -3.04 -3.05 13.49
N VAL A 30 -2.47 -2.63 14.62
CA VAL A 30 -2.37 -1.21 15.01
C VAL A 30 -1.51 -0.44 14.02
N SER A 31 -0.38 -1.02 13.58
CA SER A 31 0.52 -0.37 12.61
C SER A 31 -0.18 -0.15 11.27
N ILE A 32 -0.85 -1.17 10.74
CA ILE A 32 -1.59 -1.07 9.48
C ILE A 32 -2.75 -0.07 9.61
N GLY A 33 -3.49 -0.10 10.72
CA GLY A 33 -4.57 0.85 10.99
C GLY A 33 -4.09 2.30 11.03
N LEU A 34 -2.95 2.57 11.67
CA LEU A 34 -2.33 3.90 11.72
C LEU A 34 -1.90 4.39 10.34
N VAL A 35 -1.24 3.54 9.55
CA VAL A 35 -0.83 3.88 8.18
C VAL A 35 -2.04 4.13 7.30
N ALA A 36 -3.06 3.27 7.35
CA ALA A 36 -4.30 3.43 6.61
C ALA A 36 -5.03 4.72 7.00
N TRP A 37 -5.10 5.04 8.30
CA TRP A 37 -5.70 6.28 8.79
C TRP A 37 -4.95 7.52 8.31
N TYR A 38 -3.61 7.50 8.35
CA TYR A 38 -2.78 8.59 7.83
C TYR A 38 -2.94 8.76 6.32
N ASN A 39 -3.09 7.68 5.56
CA ASN A 39 -3.31 7.73 4.10
C ASN A 39 -4.72 8.21 3.76
N SER A 40 -5.71 7.84 4.58
CA SER A 40 -7.10 8.30 4.42
C SER A 40 -7.28 9.80 4.73
N LYS A 41 -6.40 10.40 5.53
CA LYS A 41 -6.40 11.85 5.73
C LYS A 41 -5.44 12.50 4.74
N ARG A 42 -6.00 13.25 3.79
CA ARG A 42 -5.23 14.26 3.06
C ARG A 42 -4.54 15.14 4.12
N PRO A 43 -3.21 15.28 4.11
CA PRO A 43 -2.52 16.08 5.11
C PRO A 43 -3.09 17.51 5.08
N PRO A 44 -3.43 18.10 6.23
CA PRO A 44 -3.88 19.50 6.27
C PRO A 44 -2.83 20.39 5.59
N GLY A 45 -3.24 21.13 4.56
CA GLY A 45 -2.35 21.92 3.69
C GLY A 45 -2.23 21.37 2.26
N TRP A 46 -2.77 20.19 1.96
CA TRP A 46 -2.88 19.67 0.59
C TRP A 46 -4.10 20.24 -0.17
N GLU A 47 -5.00 20.96 0.51
CA GLU A 47 -6.16 21.60 -0.13
C GLU A 47 -5.78 22.74 -1.09
N ASN A 48 -4.64 23.39 -0.86
CA ASN A 48 -4.10 24.47 -1.70
C ASN A 48 -2.82 24.05 -2.44
N ALA A 49 -2.54 22.74 -2.50
CA ALA A 49 -1.38 22.25 -3.23
C ALA A 49 -1.60 22.47 -4.73
N ASP A 50 -0.92 23.49 -5.26
CA ASP A 50 -1.01 23.87 -6.66
C ASP A 50 -0.55 22.70 -7.53
N ARG A 51 -1.35 22.32 -8.53
CA ARG A 51 -0.99 21.19 -9.38
C ARG A 51 0.32 21.54 -10.11
N PRO A 52 1.34 20.68 -10.10
CA PRO A 52 2.60 20.99 -10.76
C PRO A 52 2.42 21.28 -12.26
N ARG A 53 3.14 22.28 -12.76
CA ARG A 53 3.06 22.71 -14.18
C ARG A 53 3.46 21.65 -15.20
N PHE A 54 4.18 20.60 -14.80
CA PHE A 54 4.64 19.54 -15.71
C PHE A 54 3.56 18.50 -16.03
N ILE A 55 2.43 18.50 -15.32
CA ILE A 55 1.36 17.52 -15.52
C ILE A 55 0.42 18.03 -16.64
N PRO A 56 0.32 17.34 -17.79
CA PRO A 56 -0.65 17.68 -18.83
C PRO A 56 -2.07 17.67 -18.27
N LYS A 57 -2.96 18.53 -18.78
CA LYS A 57 -4.39 18.41 -18.51
C LYS A 57 -4.91 17.27 -19.40
N LEU A 58 -5.43 16.20 -18.81
CA LEU A 58 -6.25 15.25 -19.56
C LEU A 58 -7.67 15.79 -19.59
N ASP A 59 -8.08 16.35 -20.71
CA ASP A 59 -9.50 16.62 -20.99
C ASP A 59 -10.16 15.27 -21.37
N LEU A 60 -10.69 14.58 -20.35
CA LEU A 60 -11.43 13.32 -20.53
C LEU A 60 -12.83 13.53 -21.13
N ASP A 61 -13.23 14.78 -21.40
CA ASP A 61 -14.53 15.14 -21.97
C ASP A 61 -14.55 15.12 -23.51
N SER A 62 -13.50 14.64 -24.15
CA SER A 62 -13.54 14.37 -25.60
C SER A 62 -14.09 12.97 -25.85
N ASP A 63 -15.40 12.91 -26.07
CA ASP A 63 -16.12 11.82 -26.73
C ASP A 63 -15.72 11.74 -28.24
N THR A 64 -14.43 11.97 -28.52
CA THR A 64 -13.82 11.84 -29.83
C THR A 64 -12.89 10.64 -29.75
N PRO A 65 -13.30 9.48 -30.29
CA PRO A 65 -12.42 8.34 -30.47
C PRO A 65 -11.12 8.83 -31.12
N PRO A 66 -9.94 8.36 -30.65
CA PRO A 66 -8.67 8.77 -31.22
C PRO A 66 -8.76 8.56 -32.73
N ALA A 67 -8.67 9.67 -33.47
CA ALA A 67 -8.69 9.68 -34.92
C ALA A 67 -7.78 8.54 -35.38
N ALA A 68 -8.37 7.65 -36.18
CA ALA A 68 -7.79 6.41 -36.67
C ALA A 68 -6.28 6.58 -36.89
N ALA A 69 -5.51 5.65 -36.30
CA ALA A 69 -4.14 5.45 -36.74
C ALA A 69 -4.14 5.42 -38.28
N PRO A 70 -3.17 6.05 -38.96
CA PRO A 70 -3.10 5.95 -40.41
C PRO A 70 -2.90 4.47 -40.75
N GLU A 71 -3.98 3.85 -41.19
CA GLU A 71 -4.01 2.46 -41.62
C GLU A 71 -3.31 2.46 -42.97
N ASP A 72 -2.09 1.95 -42.92
CA ASP A 72 -1.14 1.79 -43.99
C ASP A 72 -1.84 1.34 -45.28
N GLU A 73 -1.70 2.17 -46.32
CA GLU A 73 -2.04 1.87 -47.70
C GLU A 73 -1.06 0.81 -48.21
N THR A 74 -1.28 -0.46 -47.83
CA THR A 74 -0.58 -1.62 -48.39
C THR A 74 -1.48 -2.36 -49.37
N ASP A 75 -1.43 -1.90 -50.61
CA ASP A 75 -1.13 -2.69 -51.82
C ASP A 75 -1.64 -4.15 -51.88
N SER A 76 -2.73 -4.37 -52.64
CA SER A 76 -2.94 -5.50 -53.59
C SER A 76 -4.33 -5.45 -54.25
#